data_AF-A0A453NPH8-F1
#
_entry.id   AF-A0A453NPH8-F1
#
_cell.length_a   1.000
_cell.length_b   1.000
_cell.length_c   1.000
_cell.angle_alpha   90.00
_cell.angle_beta   90.00
_cell.angle_gamma   90.00
#
_symmetry.space_group_name_H-M   'P 1'
#
loop_
_entity.id
_entity.type
_entity.pdbx_description
1 polymer ?
#
loop_
_entity_poly.entity_id
_entity_poly.type
_entity_poly.pdbx_seq_one_letter_code
_entity_poly.pdbx_strand_id
1 'polypeptide(L)'
;PAPWPPSGPRRPSSSLPSAAAATSSPPRFIRPQSHPSRSSPHRLVRKIQGFILLLIAILLLLCRALQVLREIEGDLSGFKCGLAHLFLQHTSASLTINENYDSDVQADTETFLNKIVPEGRSAPWKHTMEGPDDMPAHIKSSMFGCALAIPITDGHLNLGTWQGIWLCEHRDHASARKIVVTLNGI
;
A
#
# COMPACT_ATOMS: atom_id res chain seq x y z
N PRO A 1 -20.80 1.59 -30.12
CA PRO A 1 -22.28 1.49 -30.30
C PRO A 1 -22.64 0.26 -31.16
N ALA A 2 -23.10 -0.81 -30.51
CA ALA A 2 -23.75 -1.94 -31.16
C ALA A 2 -25.15 -2.12 -30.53
N PRO A 3 -26.21 -2.34 -31.32
CA PRO A 3 -27.58 -2.28 -30.82
C PRO A 3 -28.13 -3.67 -30.44
N TRP A 4 -28.96 -3.70 -29.39
CA TRP A 4 -29.94 -4.77 -29.14
C TRP A 4 -31.30 -4.38 -29.76
N PRO A 5 -32.14 -5.35 -30.16
CA PRO A 5 -33.58 -5.22 -29.90
C PRO A 5 -34.24 -6.60 -29.52
N PRO A 6 -35.58 -6.72 -29.29
CA PRO A 6 -36.11 -6.88 -27.93
C PRO A 6 -37.12 -8.06 -27.71
N SER A 7 -37.51 -8.18 -26.44
CA SER A 7 -38.56 -8.94 -25.71
C SER A 7 -39.78 -9.60 -26.42
N GLY A 8 -40.19 -10.75 -25.86
CA GLY A 8 -41.56 -11.32 -25.90
C GLY A 8 -41.98 -11.98 -24.55
N PRO A 9 -43.29 -12.22 -24.26
CA PRO A 9 -43.86 -12.12 -22.90
C PRO A 9 -44.46 -13.41 -22.23
N ARG A 10 -44.47 -13.37 -20.87
CA ARG A 10 -45.44 -13.83 -19.80
C ARG A 10 -45.93 -15.31 -19.63
N ARG A 11 -45.52 -15.93 -18.49
CA ARG A 11 -46.26 -16.53 -17.29
C ARG A 11 -47.40 -17.60 -17.48
N PRO A 12 -47.91 -18.33 -16.43
CA PRO A 12 -47.46 -18.62 -15.03
C PRO A 12 -47.72 -20.08 -14.43
N SER A 13 -47.17 -20.30 -13.21
CA SER A 13 -47.69 -21.00 -11.99
C SER A 13 -48.08 -22.50 -11.89
N SER A 14 -47.58 -23.14 -10.81
CA SER A 14 -48.23 -24.03 -9.78
C SER A 14 -47.25 -25.17 -9.39
N SER A 15 -47.05 -25.69 -8.18
CA SER A 15 -47.72 -25.69 -6.86
C SER A 15 -46.82 -26.46 -5.85
N LEU A 16 -46.88 -26.14 -4.55
CA LEU A 16 -46.35 -26.91 -3.39
C LEU A 16 -47.51 -27.76 -2.76
N PRO A 17 -47.38 -28.46 -1.61
CA PRO A 17 -46.39 -29.44 -1.07
C PRO A 17 -47.06 -30.69 -0.39
N SER A 18 -46.31 -31.70 0.09
CA SER A 18 -46.69 -32.61 1.22
C SER A 18 -45.52 -33.54 1.62
N ALA A 19 -44.93 -33.43 2.82
CA ALA A 19 -45.20 -34.19 4.07
C ALA A 19 -44.31 -35.42 4.31
N ALA A 20 -43.61 -35.45 5.46
CA ALA A 20 -43.68 -36.49 6.50
C ALA A 20 -42.35 -36.62 7.29
N ALA A 21 -42.49 -36.69 8.61
CA ALA A 21 -41.45 -36.81 9.61
C ALA A 21 -41.08 -38.27 9.89
N ALA A 22 -39.83 -38.53 10.33
CA ALA A 22 -39.51 -39.64 11.22
C ALA A 22 -38.16 -39.44 11.93
N THR A 23 -38.15 -39.88 13.17
CA THR A 23 -37.20 -39.75 14.28
C THR A 23 -36.08 -40.81 14.29
N SER A 24 -34.87 -40.48 14.77
CA SER A 24 -34.05 -41.34 15.66
C SER A 24 -32.74 -40.66 16.11
N SER A 25 -32.47 -40.64 17.42
CA SER A 25 -31.28 -40.09 18.10
C SER A 25 -30.06 -41.08 18.11
N PRO A 26 -28.90 -40.79 18.75
CA PRO A 26 -27.59 -40.65 18.10
C PRO A 26 -26.56 -41.77 18.46
N PRO A 27 -25.34 -41.78 17.86
CA PRO A 27 -24.20 -42.47 18.45
C PRO A 27 -23.13 -41.52 19.03
N ARG A 28 -22.41 -42.06 20.00
CA ARG A 28 -21.43 -41.44 20.92
C ARG A 28 -20.13 -40.96 20.26
N PHE A 29 -19.63 -39.85 20.81
CA PHE A 29 -18.24 -39.45 21.09
C PHE A 29 -17.09 -40.31 20.54
N ILE A 30 -16.28 -39.71 19.67
CA ILE A 30 -14.83 -39.94 19.57
C ILE A 30 -14.15 -38.56 19.58
N ARG A 31 -13.29 -38.31 20.58
CA ARG A 31 -12.41 -37.13 20.65
C ARG A 31 -11.31 -37.27 19.59
N PRO A 32 -11.05 -36.25 18.75
CA PRO A 32 -9.76 -36.11 18.10
C PRO A 32 -8.75 -35.48 19.06
N GLN A 33 -7.56 -36.04 19.07
CA GLN A 33 -6.40 -35.65 19.86
C GLN A 33 -6.01 -34.19 19.58
N SER A 34 -5.53 -33.50 20.62
CA SER A 34 -4.94 -32.18 20.57
C SER A 34 -3.64 -32.19 19.75
N HIS A 35 -3.69 -31.66 18.53
CA HIS A 35 -2.49 -31.19 17.83
C HIS A 35 -2.11 -29.79 18.33
N PRO A 36 -0.81 -29.44 18.39
CA PRO A 36 -0.38 -28.13 18.85
C PRO A 36 -0.97 -27.06 17.94
N SER A 37 -1.59 -26.04 18.54
CA SER A 37 -2.10 -24.88 17.85
C SER A 37 -0.96 -24.24 17.06
N ARG A 38 -1.00 -24.36 15.73
CA ARG A 38 -0.29 -23.43 14.86
C ARG A 38 -0.67 -22.03 15.29
N SER A 39 0.32 -21.25 15.72
CA SER A 39 0.18 -19.81 15.86
C SER A 39 -0.47 -19.28 14.58
N SER A 40 -1.55 -18.53 14.76
CA SER A 40 -2.18 -17.84 13.64
C SER A 40 -1.13 -16.96 12.97
N PRO A 41 -1.08 -16.87 11.63
CA PRO A 41 -0.22 -15.89 11.00
C PRO A 41 -0.66 -14.52 11.51
N HIS A 42 0.22 -13.85 12.26
CA HIS A 42 -0.01 -12.51 12.78
C HIS A 42 -0.13 -11.56 11.59
N ARG A 43 -1.35 -11.35 11.10
CA ARG A 43 -1.67 -10.38 10.06
C ARG A 43 -2.06 -9.08 10.76
N LEU A 44 -1.09 -8.19 10.94
CA LEU A 44 -1.34 -6.84 11.41
C LEU A 44 -1.37 -5.90 10.21
N VAL A 45 -2.48 -5.18 10.03
CA VAL A 45 -2.63 -4.12 9.03
C VAL A 45 -2.91 -2.83 9.78
N ARG A 46 -1.95 -1.90 9.78
CA ARG A 46 -2.12 -0.56 10.34
C ARG A 46 -2.33 0.47 9.23
N LYS A 47 -3.30 1.37 9.42
CA LYS A 47 -3.50 2.57 8.60
C LYS A 47 -2.80 3.72 9.31
N ILE A 48 -1.68 4.18 8.77
CA ILE A 48 -1.00 5.38 9.28
C ILE A 48 -1.74 6.60 8.69
N GLN A 49 -2.45 7.36 9.53
CA GLN A 49 -2.97 8.70 9.23
C GLN A 49 -2.43 9.66 10.28
N GLY A 50 -1.33 10.35 9.96
CA GLY A 50 -0.68 11.33 10.83
C GLY A 50 -0.87 12.76 10.31
N PHE A 51 -1.39 13.63 11.19
CA PHE A 51 -1.61 15.07 11.04
C PHE A 51 -0.31 15.85 10.72
N ILE A 52 -0.41 16.83 9.81
CA ILE A 52 0.63 17.84 9.56
C ILE A 52 0.08 19.19 9.98
N LEU A 53 0.66 19.80 11.02
CA LEU A 53 0.59 21.24 11.23
C LEU A 53 1.99 21.82 11.00
N LEU A 54 2.09 22.57 9.90
CA LEU A 54 2.87 23.80 9.72
C LEU A 54 4.25 23.91 10.40
N LEU A 55 5.34 23.76 9.63
CA LEU A 55 6.44 24.75 9.53
C LEU A 55 7.56 24.27 8.57
N ILE A 56 7.74 25.06 7.50
CA ILE A 56 8.98 25.38 6.76
C ILE A 56 9.51 24.35 5.74
N ALA A 57 9.36 24.76 4.49
CA ALA A 57 9.68 24.14 3.22
C ALA A 57 11.20 23.99 2.91
N ILE A 58 12.04 23.73 3.90
CA ILE A 58 13.48 23.43 3.68
C ILE A 58 13.93 22.16 4.44
N LEU A 59 13.10 21.61 5.32
CA LEU A 59 13.39 20.37 6.08
C LEU A 59 12.61 19.14 5.54
N LEU A 60 12.01 19.24 4.35
CA LEU A 60 10.98 18.30 3.89
C LEU A 60 11.44 17.18 2.96
N LEU A 61 12.73 17.09 2.59
CA LEU A 61 13.23 15.94 1.82
C LEU A 61 13.75 14.77 2.69
N LEU A 62 14.16 15.00 3.94
CA LEU A 62 14.92 14.00 4.71
C LEU A 62 14.13 13.14 5.74
N CYS A 63 12.84 13.37 5.99
CA CYS A 63 12.22 12.79 7.21
C CYS A 63 10.85 12.10 7.08
N ARG A 64 10.26 11.93 5.89
CA ARG A 64 8.92 11.31 5.83
C ARG A 64 8.91 9.78 5.91
N ALA A 65 9.97 9.11 5.47
CA ALA A 65 10.07 7.66 5.60
C ALA A 65 10.46 7.19 7.02
N LEU A 66 11.22 8.00 7.77
CA LEU A 66 11.54 7.75 9.17
C LEU A 66 10.29 7.62 10.05
N GLN A 67 9.21 8.34 9.71
CA GLN A 67 7.96 8.23 10.44
C GLN A 67 7.31 6.85 10.28
N VAL A 68 7.32 6.27 9.07
CA VAL A 68 6.76 4.93 8.84
C VAL A 68 7.52 3.88 9.66
N LEU A 69 8.85 3.97 9.70
CA LEU A 69 9.69 3.06 10.48
C LEU A 69 9.35 3.11 11.97
N ARG A 70 9.24 4.32 12.54
CA ARG A 70 8.87 4.51 13.96
C ARG A 70 7.51 3.94 14.31
N GLU A 71 6.52 4.07 13.43
CA GLU A 71 5.14 3.59 13.67
C GLU A 71 5.02 2.06 13.67
N ILE A 72 5.93 1.36 12.99
CA ILE A 72 5.90 -0.11 12.86
C ILE A 72 6.96 -0.81 13.70
N GLU A 73 7.95 -0.09 14.24
CA GLU A 73 9.07 -0.67 15.00
C GLU A 73 8.61 -1.60 16.12
N GLY A 74 7.61 -1.18 16.90
CA GLY A 74 7.04 -2.01 17.98
C GLY A 74 6.28 -3.25 17.49
N ASP A 75 5.82 -3.27 16.24
CA ASP A 75 5.16 -4.43 15.65
C ASP A 75 6.17 -5.42 15.06
N LEU A 76 7.35 -4.93 14.66
CA LEU A 76 8.38 -5.76 14.06
C LEU A 76 9.00 -6.72 15.08
N SER A 77 9.12 -6.33 16.36
CA SER A 77 9.80 -7.12 17.40
C SER A 77 9.24 -8.54 17.59
N GLY A 78 8.01 -8.81 17.13
CA GLY A 78 7.40 -10.15 17.18
C GLY A 78 7.80 -11.08 16.03
N PHE A 79 8.54 -10.60 15.03
CA PHE A 79 8.91 -11.37 13.84
C PHE A 79 10.35 -11.84 13.90
N LYS A 80 10.57 -13.14 13.77
CA LYS A 80 11.89 -13.73 13.53
C LYS A 80 12.26 -13.65 12.05
N CYS A 81 11.32 -13.94 11.16
CA CYS A 81 11.52 -13.91 9.72
C CYS A 81 10.22 -13.56 9.01
N GLY A 82 10.26 -12.57 8.12
CA GLY A 82 9.05 -12.13 7.44
C GLY A 82 9.29 -11.16 6.29
N LEU A 83 8.20 -10.50 5.89
CA LEU A 83 8.15 -9.50 4.85
C LEU A 83 7.25 -8.35 5.31
N ALA A 84 7.76 -7.12 5.20
CA ALA A 84 7.00 -5.90 5.31
C ALA A 84 6.66 -5.41 3.90
N HIS A 85 5.38 -5.36 3.58
CA HIS A 85 4.88 -4.77 2.34
C HIS A 85 4.28 -3.40 2.62
N LEU A 86 4.86 -2.36 2.03
CA LEU A 86 4.41 -0.97 2.15
C LEU A 86 3.74 -0.58 0.84
N PHE A 87 2.50 -0.10 0.90
CA PHE A 87 1.73 0.32 -0.27
C PHE A 87 1.20 1.75 -0.11
N LEU A 88 1.67 2.66 -0.96
CA LEU A 88 1.25 4.05 -1.01
C LEU A 88 -0.06 4.17 -1.78
N GLN A 89 -1.10 4.69 -1.13
CA GLN A 89 -2.43 4.88 -1.75
C GLN A 89 -2.54 6.22 -2.49
N HIS A 90 -1.54 6.56 -3.32
CA HIS A 90 -1.43 7.83 -4.05
C HIS A 90 -0.77 7.60 -5.41
N THR A 91 -1.14 8.40 -6.41
CA THR A 91 -0.67 8.27 -7.81
C THR A 91 0.32 9.36 -8.24
N SER A 92 0.53 10.37 -7.39
CA SER A 92 1.39 11.53 -7.66
C SER A 92 2.60 11.58 -6.73
N ALA A 93 2.90 10.48 -6.04
CA ALA A 93 4.01 10.29 -5.13
C ALA A 93 4.46 8.81 -5.24
N SER A 94 5.67 8.49 -4.83
CA SER A 94 6.20 7.11 -4.93
C SER A 94 6.96 6.66 -3.71
N LEU A 95 7.16 5.35 -3.62
CA LEU A 95 8.07 4.72 -2.67
C LEU A 95 9.24 4.09 -3.42
N THR A 96 10.46 4.32 -2.93
CA THR A 96 11.67 3.68 -3.45
C THR A 96 12.64 3.34 -2.31
N ILE A 97 13.65 2.52 -2.59
CA ILE A 97 14.78 2.28 -1.69
C ILE A 97 16.03 2.77 -2.40
N ASN A 98 16.77 3.66 -1.74
CA ASN A 98 18.02 4.19 -2.28
C ASN A 98 19.00 4.50 -1.13
N GLU A 99 20.18 5.01 -1.46
CA GLU A 99 21.15 5.47 -0.47
C GLU A 99 20.57 6.56 0.43
N ASN A 100 20.72 6.45 1.75
CA ASN A 100 20.21 7.42 2.71
C ASN A 100 21.31 7.98 3.64
N TYR A 101 22.54 8.05 3.13
CA TYR A 101 23.69 8.60 3.84
C TYR A 101 24.05 10.00 3.32
N ASP A 102 24.23 10.12 2.01
CA ASP A 102 24.55 11.39 1.36
C ASP A 102 23.28 12.09 0.84
N SER A 103 23.10 13.35 1.23
CA SER A 103 21.99 14.19 0.76
C SER A 103 22.08 14.53 -0.73
N ASP A 104 23.28 14.52 -1.30
CA ASP A 104 23.49 14.82 -2.72
C ASP A 104 22.78 13.80 -3.61
N VAL A 105 22.66 12.54 -3.17
CA VAL A 105 21.91 11.50 -3.90
C VAL A 105 20.44 11.90 -4.10
N GLN A 106 19.82 12.55 -3.11
CA GLN A 106 18.44 13.04 -3.21
C GLN A 106 18.36 14.22 -4.18
N ALA A 107 19.27 15.20 -4.05
CA ALA A 107 19.30 16.38 -4.90
C ALA A 107 19.57 16.04 -6.38
N ASP A 108 20.49 15.11 -6.64
CA ASP A 108 20.80 14.64 -7.99
C ASP A 108 19.65 13.84 -8.59
N THR A 109 18.98 13.00 -7.77
CA THR A 109 17.78 12.28 -8.20
C THR A 109 16.67 13.24 -8.60
N GLU A 110 16.40 14.27 -7.80
CA GLU A 110 15.42 15.31 -8.10
C GLU A 110 15.79 16.09 -9.37
N THR A 111 17.05 16.51 -9.48
CA THR A 111 17.58 17.20 -10.66
C THR A 111 17.41 16.37 -11.94
N PHE A 112 17.73 15.07 -11.86
CA PHE A 112 17.54 14.15 -12.97
C PHE A 112 16.07 14.03 -13.36
N LEU A 113 15.17 13.79 -12.39
CA LEU A 113 13.73 13.65 -12.65
C LEU A 113 13.13 14.91 -13.28
N ASN A 114 13.51 16.09 -12.80
CA ASN A 114 13.06 17.38 -13.35
C ASN A 114 13.58 17.62 -14.77
N LYS A 115 14.72 17.03 -15.14
CA LYS A 115 15.26 17.08 -16.50
C LYS A 115 14.50 16.16 -17.46
N ILE A 116 14.18 14.93 -17.03
CA ILE A 116 13.53 13.94 -17.91
C ILE A 116 12.00 14.06 -17.94
N VAL A 117 11.41 14.58 -16.87
CA VAL A 117 9.97 14.85 -16.74
C VAL A 117 9.80 16.32 -16.35
N PRO A 118 9.97 17.25 -17.31
CA PRO A 118 9.95 18.68 -17.03
C PRO A 118 8.55 19.15 -16.64
N GLU A 119 8.50 20.22 -15.84
CA GLU A 119 7.26 20.86 -15.41
C GLU A 119 7.06 22.22 -16.12
N GLY A 120 5.88 22.80 -15.95
CA GLY A 120 5.60 24.17 -16.39
C GLY A 120 5.09 24.32 -17.82
N ARG A 121 4.99 25.58 -18.28
CA ARG A 121 4.28 25.96 -19.52
C ARG A 121 4.91 25.41 -20.80
N SER A 122 6.21 25.13 -20.79
CA SER A 122 6.93 24.55 -21.93
C SER A 122 6.87 23.02 -21.94
N ALA A 123 6.36 22.39 -20.88
CA ALA A 123 6.26 20.94 -20.81
C ALA A 123 5.12 20.42 -21.70
N PRO A 124 5.32 19.36 -22.50
CA PRO A 124 4.36 18.90 -23.50
C PRO A 124 3.25 18.01 -22.90
N TRP A 125 2.79 18.32 -21.68
CA TRP A 125 1.82 17.51 -20.96
C TRP A 125 0.38 18.00 -21.15
N LYS A 126 -0.53 17.05 -21.38
CA LYS A 126 -1.96 17.35 -21.56
C LYS A 126 -2.73 17.40 -20.23
N HIS A 127 -2.28 16.66 -19.23
CA HIS A 127 -2.95 16.55 -17.94
C HIS A 127 -2.38 17.60 -16.96
N THR A 128 -3.13 18.67 -16.75
CA THR A 128 -2.68 19.84 -15.98
C THR A 128 -3.80 20.40 -15.09
N MET A 129 -4.81 19.59 -14.80
CA MET A 129 -6.01 20.05 -14.10
C MET A 129 -5.69 20.48 -12.67
N GLU A 130 -4.68 19.88 -12.05
CA GLU A 130 -4.25 20.20 -10.70
C GLU A 130 -2.99 21.08 -10.63
N GLY A 131 -2.49 21.59 -11.77
CA GLY A 131 -1.31 22.45 -11.83
C GLY A 131 -0.26 22.01 -12.86
N PRO A 132 0.85 22.77 -12.97
CA PRO A 132 1.95 22.46 -13.89
C PRO A 132 2.76 21.22 -13.51
N ASP A 133 2.66 20.78 -12.25
CA ASP A 133 3.33 19.62 -11.65
C ASP A 133 2.45 18.35 -11.67
N ASP A 134 1.20 18.45 -12.14
CA ASP A 134 0.19 17.38 -12.14
C ASP A 134 0.64 16.12 -12.93
N MET A 135 0.68 16.19 -14.27
CA MET A 135 1.19 15.08 -15.08
C MET A 135 2.63 14.67 -14.72
N PRO A 136 3.58 15.60 -14.52
CA PRO A 136 4.94 15.24 -14.09
C PRO A 136 4.95 14.32 -12.87
N ALA A 137 4.15 14.63 -11.85
CA ALA A 137 4.07 13.82 -10.64
C ALA A 137 3.56 12.40 -10.89
N HIS A 138 2.59 12.24 -11.78
CA HIS A 138 2.09 10.92 -12.19
C HIS A 138 3.15 10.10 -12.94
N ILE A 139 3.93 10.74 -13.82
CA ILE A 139 5.01 10.07 -14.56
C ILE A 139 6.12 9.66 -13.58
N LYS A 140 6.62 10.60 -12.77
CA LYS A 140 7.66 10.35 -11.76
C LYS A 140 7.22 9.27 -10.76
N SER A 141 5.95 9.29 -10.33
CA SER A 141 5.37 8.24 -9.49
C SER A 141 5.42 6.87 -10.17
N SER A 142 5.06 6.79 -11.45
CA SER A 142 5.03 5.54 -12.20
C SER A 142 6.42 4.97 -12.48
N MET A 143 7.46 5.81 -12.49
CA MET A 143 8.84 5.37 -12.69
C MET A 143 9.40 4.59 -11.50
N PHE A 144 9.08 5.00 -10.27
CA PHE A 144 9.52 4.31 -9.05
C PHE A 144 8.50 3.30 -8.54
N GLY A 145 7.21 3.60 -8.68
CA GLY A 145 6.12 2.78 -8.17
C GLY A 145 5.62 3.19 -6.77
N CYS A 146 4.56 2.53 -6.33
CA CYS A 146 3.87 2.84 -5.08
C CYS A 146 4.05 1.75 -4.01
N ALA A 147 4.89 0.74 -4.24
CA ALA A 147 4.98 -0.43 -3.37
C ALA A 147 6.43 -0.83 -3.09
N LEU A 148 6.69 -1.23 -1.86
CA LEU A 148 7.96 -1.83 -1.43
C LEU A 148 7.68 -3.15 -0.71
N ALA A 149 8.56 -4.12 -0.92
CA ALA A 149 8.57 -5.39 -0.21
C ALA A 149 9.96 -5.57 0.44
N ILE A 150 10.01 -5.51 1.77
CA ILE A 150 11.25 -5.44 2.54
C ILE A 150 11.31 -6.65 3.47
N PRO A 151 12.38 -7.46 3.46
CA PRO A 151 12.47 -8.60 4.36
C PRO A 151 12.55 -8.13 5.82
N ILE A 152 12.06 -8.97 6.74
CA ILE A 152 12.15 -8.79 8.18
C ILE A 152 13.03 -9.91 8.72
N THR A 153 14.04 -9.57 9.54
CA THR A 153 14.91 -10.52 10.22
C THR A 153 15.06 -10.09 11.68
N ASP A 154 14.81 -11.00 12.60
CA ASP A 154 15.02 -10.82 14.06
C ASP A 154 14.48 -9.49 14.61
N GLY A 155 13.27 -9.12 14.21
CA GLY A 155 12.59 -7.93 14.70
C GLY A 155 12.91 -6.64 13.95
N HIS A 156 13.70 -6.71 12.87
CA HIS A 156 14.16 -5.53 12.13
C HIS A 156 13.85 -5.64 10.64
N LEU A 157 13.60 -4.50 9.98
CA LEU A 157 13.65 -4.45 8.52
C LEU A 157 15.08 -4.73 8.06
N ASN A 158 15.25 -5.73 7.22
CA ASN A 158 16.54 -6.20 6.73
C ASN A 158 16.95 -5.40 5.48
N LEU A 159 17.28 -4.13 5.71
CA LEU A 159 17.85 -3.21 4.72
C LEU A 159 19.38 -3.29 4.77
N GLY A 160 20.03 -3.06 3.63
CA GLY A 160 21.49 -2.89 3.58
C GLY A 160 21.93 -1.60 4.30
N THR A 161 23.22 -1.52 4.65
CA THR A 161 23.81 -0.42 5.44
C THR A 161 23.42 0.98 4.95
N TRP A 162 23.38 1.17 3.63
CA TRP A 162 23.09 2.46 3.02
C TRP A 162 21.64 2.61 2.57
N GLN A 163 20.86 1.53 2.59
CA GLN A 163 19.50 1.55 2.08
C GLN A 163 18.56 2.24 3.05
N GLY A 164 17.88 3.28 2.58
CA GLY A 164 16.74 3.89 3.23
C GLY A 164 15.50 3.81 2.36
N ILE A 165 14.34 3.74 3.01
CA ILE A 165 13.05 3.90 2.36
C ILE A 165 12.87 5.38 2.05
N TRP A 166 12.43 5.72 0.85
CA TRP A 166 12.13 7.09 0.45
C TRP A 166 10.65 7.21 0.13
N LEU A 167 10.03 8.29 0.63
CA LEU A 167 8.75 8.78 0.11
C LEU A 167 9.05 9.97 -0.79
N CYS A 168 9.00 9.75 -2.11
CA CYS A 168 9.21 10.82 -3.07
C CYS A 168 7.89 11.55 -3.29
N GLU A 169 7.80 12.76 -2.77
CA GLU A 169 6.71 13.68 -3.07
C GLU A 169 7.02 14.41 -4.38
N HIS A 170 6.14 14.28 -5.37
CA HIS A 170 6.37 14.88 -6.69
C HIS A 170 5.47 16.09 -6.95
N ARG A 171 4.68 16.51 -5.97
CA ARG A 171 3.84 17.71 -6.02
C ARG A 171 4.43 18.80 -5.12
N ASP A 172 4.46 20.04 -5.61
CA ASP A 172 4.92 21.20 -4.84
C ASP A 172 4.01 21.47 -3.63
N HIS A 173 2.72 21.18 -3.80
CA HIS A 173 1.68 21.40 -2.81
C HIS A 173 0.83 20.14 -2.60
N ALA A 174 1.38 19.23 -1.80
CA ALA A 174 0.73 17.95 -1.52
C ALA A 174 -0.10 17.94 -0.22
N SER A 175 -1.21 17.20 -0.25
CA SER A 175 -1.90 16.77 0.97
C SER A 175 -1.16 15.62 1.67
N ALA A 176 -1.61 15.25 2.86
CA ALA A 176 -1.06 14.10 3.59
C ALA A 176 -1.11 12.81 2.74
N ARG A 177 -0.01 12.03 2.81
CA ARG A 177 0.11 10.73 2.14
C ARG A 177 -0.29 9.60 3.07
N LYS A 178 -0.78 8.51 2.49
CA LYS A 178 -1.28 7.34 3.20
C LYS A 178 -0.58 6.10 2.71
N ILE A 179 0.07 5.41 3.63
CA ILE A 179 0.78 4.17 3.38
C ILE A 179 0.09 3.07 4.19
N VAL A 180 -0.22 1.97 3.51
CA VAL A 180 -0.71 0.74 4.13
C VAL A 180 0.50 -0.16 4.35
N VAL A 181 0.74 -0.56 5.60
CA VAL A 181 1.79 -1.52 5.93
C VAL A 181 1.13 -2.86 6.23
N THR A 182 1.60 -3.90 5.54
CA THR A 182 1.24 -5.30 5.79
C THR A 182 2.48 -6.04 6.25
N LEU A 183 2.47 -6.54 7.47
CA LEU A 183 3.54 -7.39 8.00
C LEU A 183 3.08 -8.86 7.92
N ASN A 184 3.95 -9.73 7.42
CA ASN A 184 3.69 -11.16 7.33
C ASN A 184 4.95 -11.97 7.59
N GLY A 185 4.87 -13.02 8.41
CA GLY A 185 6.02 -13.81 8.81
C GLY A 185 5.75 -14.65 10.05
N ILE A 186 6.83 -15.22 10.58
CA ILE A 186 6.89 -15.99 11.83
C ILE A 186 7.75 -15.29 12.86
#